data_AF-A0A960ZRB0-F1
#
_entry.id   AF-A0A960ZRB0-F1
#
_cell.length_a   1.000
_cell.length_b   1.000
_cell.length_c   1.000
_cell.angle_alpha   90.00
_cell.angle_beta   90.00
_cell.angle_gamma   90.00
#
_symmetry.space_group_name_H-M   'P 1'
#
loop_
_entity.id
_entity.type
_entity.pdbx_description
1 polymer ?
#
loop_
_entity_poly.entity_id
_entity_poly.type
_entity_poly.pdbx_seq_one_letter_code
_entity_poly.pdbx_strand_id
1 'polypeptide(L)'
;LRKGRWDELWFVDLPDTRERSAIWDLVIEKYGRDKTAFDTVVLARASELHTGAEIEAAFVEALHRGFAEEREPTELDLGEVLCESVPLATTMSESIERLRHWAKGRARHASAKETPSRRGRNLDLS
;
A
#
# COMPACT_ATOMS: atom_id res chain seq x y z
N LEU A 1 -15.79 -31.21 -15.95
CA LEU A 1 -14.66 -30.70 -15.14
C LEU A 1 -15.13 -30.62 -13.68
N ARG A 2 -14.47 -31.31 -12.74
CA ARG A 2 -14.91 -31.41 -11.34
C ARG A 2 -14.55 -30.14 -10.56
N LYS A 3 -15.47 -29.69 -9.70
CA LYS A 3 -15.36 -28.56 -8.77
C LYS A 3 -14.37 -28.91 -7.65
N GLY A 4 -13.28 -28.15 -7.53
CA GLY A 4 -12.25 -28.38 -6.51
C GLY A 4 -11.22 -27.24 -6.48
N ARG A 5 -11.13 -26.57 -5.32
CA ARG A 5 -10.12 -25.60 -4.80
C ARG A 5 -9.47 -24.55 -5.72
N TRP A 6 -9.83 -24.49 -6.99
CA TRP A 6 -9.32 -23.55 -8.01
C TRP A 6 -10.36 -22.51 -8.45
N ASP A 7 -11.45 -22.34 -7.70
CA ASP A 7 -12.59 -21.50 -8.11
C ASP A 7 -12.73 -20.18 -7.32
N GLU A 8 -11.74 -19.79 -6.52
CA GLU A 8 -11.79 -18.51 -5.79
C GLU A 8 -11.02 -17.43 -6.54
N LEU A 9 -11.77 -16.55 -7.20
CA LEU A 9 -11.26 -15.32 -7.76
C LEU A 9 -11.00 -14.32 -6.63
N TRP A 10 -9.77 -13.81 -6.56
CA TRP A 10 -9.38 -12.77 -5.61
C TRP A 10 -9.26 -11.43 -6.32
N PHE A 11 -9.77 -10.39 -5.68
CA PHE A 11 -9.61 -9.02 -6.12
C PHE A 11 -8.58 -8.33 -5.23
N VAL A 12 -7.50 -7.87 -5.86
CA VAL A 12 -6.45 -7.08 -5.23
C VAL A 12 -6.74 -5.61 -5.57
N ASP A 13 -7.02 -4.82 -4.54
CA ASP A 13 -7.24 -3.38 -4.68
C ASP A 13 -5.92 -2.62 -4.45
N LEU A 14 -5.96 -1.30 -4.56
CA LEU A 14 -4.87 -0.42 -4.10
C LEU A 14 -4.62 -0.62 -2.61
N PRO A 15 -3.34 -0.56 -2.18
CA PRO A 15 -2.99 -0.72 -0.77
C PRO A 15 -3.60 0.41 0.06
N ASP A 16 -4.13 0.08 1.23
CA ASP A 16 -4.52 1.08 2.23
C ASP A 16 -3.30 1.70 2.94
N THR A 17 -3.52 2.65 3.83
CA THR A 17 -2.41 3.34 4.53
C THR A 17 -1.54 2.40 5.37
N ARG A 18 -2.11 1.36 6.00
CA ARG A 18 -1.32 0.40 6.79
C ARG A 18 -0.50 -0.49 5.86
N GLU A 19 -1.11 -0.94 4.76
CA GLU A 19 -0.43 -1.73 3.73
C GLU A 19 0.70 -0.92 3.08
N ARG A 20 0.51 0.38 2.79
CA ARG A 20 1.56 1.27 2.26
C ARG A 20 2.70 1.48 3.25
N SER A 21 2.42 1.61 4.56
CA SER A 21 3.48 1.69 5.58
C SER A 21 4.30 0.40 5.63
N ALA A 22 3.65 -0.77 5.57
CA ALA A 22 4.35 -2.05 5.48
C ALA A 22 5.15 -2.21 4.17
N ILE A 23 4.65 -1.67 3.05
CA ILE A 23 5.39 -1.64 1.79
C ILE A 23 6.63 -0.75 1.92
N TRP A 24 6.53 0.42 2.54
CA TRP A 24 7.69 1.28 2.81
C TRP A 24 8.74 0.56 3.63
N ASP A 25 8.34 -0.08 4.74
CA ASP A 25 9.25 -0.89 5.56
C ASP A 25 9.99 -1.94 4.71
N LEU A 26 9.25 -2.70 3.90
CA LEU A 26 9.80 -3.77 3.06
C LEU A 26 10.75 -3.21 1.99
N VAL A 27 10.39 -2.10 1.35
CA VAL A 27 11.22 -1.46 0.32
C VAL A 27 12.52 -0.95 0.94
N ILE A 28 12.46 -0.23 2.06
CA ILE A 28 13.64 0.31 2.74
C ILE A 28 14.60 -0.83 3.12
N GLU A 29 14.07 -1.90 3.72
CA GLU A 29 14.85 -3.09 4.07
C GLU A 29 15.40 -3.84 2.84
N LYS A 30 14.62 -3.94 1.75
CA LYS A 30 15.04 -4.58 0.49
C LYS A 30 16.28 -3.92 -0.09
N TYR A 31 16.43 -2.61 0.08
CA TYR A 31 17.61 -1.87 -0.34
C TYR A 31 18.66 -1.74 0.78
N GLY A 32 18.53 -2.48 1.89
CA GLY A 32 19.57 -2.58 2.91
C GLY A 32 19.65 -1.38 3.87
N ARG A 33 18.55 -0.64 4.04
CA ARG A 33 18.46 0.47 5.00
C ARG A 33 17.66 0.06 6.22
N ASP A 34 17.90 0.74 7.34
CA ASP A 34 17.11 0.58 8.55
C ASP A 34 15.79 1.34 8.39
N LYS A 35 14.67 0.61 8.36
CA LYS A 35 13.33 1.21 8.32
C LYS A 35 13.03 2.14 9.50
N THR A 36 13.69 1.95 10.64
CA THR A 36 13.49 2.81 11.81
C THR A 36 14.12 4.19 11.65
N ALA A 37 14.93 4.40 10.62
CA ALA A 37 15.45 5.71 10.23
C ALA A 37 14.43 6.58 9.48
N PHE A 38 13.25 6.04 9.16
CA PHE A 38 12.20 6.72 8.40
C PHE A 38 10.85 6.60 9.13
N ASP A 39 10.04 7.65 9.09
CA ASP A 39 8.64 7.61 9.51
C ASP A 39 7.78 7.05 8.37
N THR A 40 7.68 5.72 8.31
CA THR A 40 6.90 5.04 7.26
C THR A 40 5.39 5.28 7.37
N VAL A 41 4.90 5.79 8.51
CA VAL A 41 3.50 6.22 8.67
C VAL A 41 3.27 7.55 7.95
N VAL A 42 4.20 8.50 8.06
CA VAL A 42 4.17 9.76 7.31
C VAL A 42 4.31 9.49 5.82
N LEU A 43 5.28 8.66 5.41
CA LEU A 43 5.48 8.31 4.01
C LEU A 43 4.25 7.60 3.41
N ALA A 44 3.56 6.74 4.16
CA ALA A 44 2.34 6.08 3.70
C ALA A 44 1.15 7.04 3.48
N ARG A 45 1.12 8.16 4.22
CA ARG A 45 0.13 9.23 4.00
C ARG A 45 0.50 10.05 2.77
N ALA A 46 1.79 10.37 2.60
CA ALA A 46 2.29 11.10 1.44
C ALA A 46 2.11 10.30 0.13
N SER A 47 2.21 8.97 0.19
CA SER A 47 2.02 8.08 -0.95
C SER A 47 0.56 7.62 -1.15
N GLU A 48 -0.44 8.44 -0.79
CA GLU A 48 -1.84 8.09 -1.03
C GLU A 48 -2.06 7.73 -2.51
N LEU A 49 -2.88 6.69 -2.73
CA LEU A 49 -3.19 6.12 -4.05
C LEU A 49 -2.02 5.48 -4.82
N HIS A 50 -0.79 5.53 -4.30
CA HIS A 50 0.34 4.86 -4.93
C HIS A 50 0.24 3.34 -4.77
N THR A 51 0.62 2.63 -5.82
CA THR A 51 0.84 1.19 -5.78
C THR A 51 2.18 0.85 -5.11
N GLY A 52 2.37 -0.42 -4.75
CA GLY A 52 3.66 -0.84 -4.19
C GLY A 52 4.84 -0.65 -5.15
N ALA A 53 4.61 -0.79 -6.47
CA ALA A 53 5.63 -0.54 -7.48
C ALA A 53 6.01 0.95 -7.58
N GLU A 54 5.03 1.86 -7.46
CA GLU A 54 5.31 3.30 -7.46
C GLU A 54 6.03 3.73 -6.19
N ILE A 55 5.69 3.16 -5.02
CA ILE A 55 6.42 3.38 -3.77
C ILE A 55 7.88 2.94 -3.91
N GLU A 56 8.13 1.75 -4.47
CA GLU A 56 9.48 1.26 -4.69
C GLU A 56 10.27 2.16 -5.65
N ALA A 57 9.66 2.57 -6.76
CA ALA A 57 10.28 3.48 -7.71
C ALA A 57 10.63 4.83 -7.07
N ALA A 58 9.74 5.37 -6.23
CA ALA A 58 9.99 6.61 -5.50
C ALA A 58 11.20 6.49 -4.55
N PHE A 59 11.34 5.36 -3.86
CA PHE A 59 12.50 5.11 -3.00
C PHE A 59 13.82 5.02 -3.80
N VAL A 60 13.79 4.32 -4.93
CA VAL A 60 14.96 4.20 -5.83
C VAL A 60 15.37 5.56 -6.39
N GLU A 61 14.42 6.40 -6.77
CA GLU A 61 14.70 7.75 -7.25
C GLU A 61 15.32 8.62 -6.14
N ALA A 62 14.78 8.57 -4.91
CA ALA A 62 15.36 9.28 -3.79
C ALA A 62 16.79 8.81 -3.49
N LEU A 63 17.06 7.51 -3.58
CA LEU A 63 18.42 6.96 -3.48
C LEU A 63 19.35 7.57 -4.54
N HIS A 64 18.92 7.67 -5.79
CA HIS A 64 19.70 8.30 -6.85
C HIS A 64 20.01 9.77 -6.53
N ARG A 65 19.03 10.54 -6.03
CA ARG A 65 19.22 11.95 -5.64
C ARG A 65 20.24 12.09 -4.51
N GLY A 66 20.08 11.32 -3.43
CA GLY A 66 21.03 11.34 -2.32
C GLY A 66 22.45 10.98 -2.76
N PHE A 67 22.58 9.93 -3.57
CA PHE A 67 23.88 9.46 -4.04
C PHE A 67 24.57 10.39 -5.02
N ALA A 68 23.81 11.15 -5.81
CA ALA A 68 24.38 12.22 -6.65
C ALA A 68 25.04 13.33 -5.79
N GLU A 69 24.66 13.45 -4.52
CA GLU A 69 25.20 14.40 -3.55
C GLU A 69 26.06 13.72 -2.46
N GLU A 70 26.50 12.47 -2.67
CA GLU A 70 27.32 11.70 -1.73
C GLU A 70 26.72 11.55 -0.31
N ARG A 71 25.38 11.48 -0.21
CA ARG A 71 24.63 11.33 1.05
C ARG A 71 23.54 10.25 0.94
N GLU A 72 23.00 9.81 2.07
CA GLU A 72 21.79 8.98 2.07
C GLU A 72 20.53 9.83 1.74
N PRO A 73 19.47 9.22 1.19
CA PRO A 73 18.21 9.90 0.99
C PRO A 73 17.58 10.27 2.33
N THR A 74 16.96 11.44 2.35
CA THR A 74 16.19 11.95 3.47
C THR A 74 14.69 11.81 3.20
N GLU A 75 13.88 11.97 4.24
CA GLU A 75 12.43 12.04 4.10
C GLU A 75 11.97 13.22 3.21
N LEU A 76 12.78 14.29 3.13
CA LEU A 76 12.53 15.41 2.24
C LEU A 76 12.68 14.98 0.77
N ASP A 77 13.76 14.28 0.42
CA ASP A 77 13.96 13.77 -0.96
C ASP A 77 12.80 12.86 -1.37
N LEU A 78 12.36 11.99 -0.45
CA LEU A 78 11.20 11.11 -0.67
C LEU A 78 9.91 11.92 -0.88
N GLY A 79 9.68 12.94 -0.05
CA GLY A 79 8.54 13.84 -0.19
C GLY A 79 8.52 14.56 -1.53
N GLU A 80 9.67 15.09 -1.97
CA GLU A 80 9.81 15.76 -3.27
C GLU A 80 9.52 14.81 -4.43
N VAL A 81 10.11 13.62 -4.43
CA VAL A 81 9.87 12.60 -5.46
C VAL A 81 8.39 12.24 -5.54
N LEU A 82 7.72 12.03 -4.40
CA LEU A 82 6.29 11.72 -4.35
C LEU A 82 5.42 12.89 -4.87
N CYS A 83 5.81 14.14 -4.60
CA CYS A 83 5.10 15.32 -5.10
C CYS A 83 5.27 15.53 -6.61
N GLU A 84 6.41 15.12 -7.17
CA GLU A 84 6.68 15.19 -8.61
C GLU A 84 5.97 14.08 -9.39
N SER A 85 5.62 12.97 -8.73
CA SER A 85 4.87 11.87 -9.34
C SER A 85 3.36 12.01 -9.18
N VAL A 86 2.62 11.77 -10.27
CA VAL A 86 1.16 11.62 -10.22
C VAL A 86 0.84 10.13 -10.08
N PRO A 87 0.14 9.69 -9.01
CA PRO A 87 -0.22 8.29 -8.85
C PRO A 87 -1.05 7.80 -10.05
N LEU A 88 -0.73 6.62 -10.57
CA LEU A 88 -1.44 6.00 -11.69
C LEU A 88 -2.93 5.82 -11.39
N ALA A 89 -3.25 5.55 -10.13
CA ALA A 89 -4.64 5.44 -9.66
C ALA A 89 -5.47 6.71 -9.88
N THR A 90 -4.86 7.89 -9.88
CA THR A 90 -5.55 9.16 -10.13
C THR A 90 -6.03 9.23 -11.57
N THR A 91 -5.16 8.87 -12.52
CA THR A 91 -5.50 8.89 -13.96
C THR A 91 -6.40 7.72 -14.37
N MET A 92 -6.34 6.61 -13.64
CA MET A 92 -7.13 5.39 -13.91
C MET A 92 -8.34 5.21 -12.99
N SER A 93 -8.75 6.25 -12.26
CA SER A 93 -9.81 6.20 -11.24
C SER A 93 -11.11 5.53 -11.74
N GLU A 94 -11.62 5.95 -12.91
CA GLU A 94 -12.82 5.35 -13.51
C GLU A 94 -12.65 3.84 -13.80
N SER A 95 -11.46 3.44 -14.25
CA SER A 95 -11.14 2.03 -14.56
C SER A 95 -11.10 1.19 -13.29
N ILE A 96 -10.51 1.73 -12.23
CA ILE A 96 -10.47 1.11 -10.91
C ILE A 96 -11.88 0.95 -10.35
N GLU A 97 -12.73 1.97 -10.46
CA GLU A 97 -14.12 1.89 -10.00
C GLU A 97 -14.93 0.85 -10.77
N ARG A 98 -14.78 0.78 -12.10
CA ARG A 98 -15.41 -0.27 -12.90
C ARG A 98 -14.96 -1.67 -12.47
N LEU A 99 -13.67 -1.83 -12.20
CA LEU A 99 -13.11 -3.11 -11.75
C LEU A 99 -13.61 -3.50 -10.35
N ARG A 100 -13.63 -2.54 -9.41
CA ARG A 100 -14.22 -2.72 -8.07
C ARG A 100 -15.69 -3.09 -8.15
N HIS A 101 -16.46 -2.47 -9.04
CA HIS A 101 -17.87 -2.81 -9.25
C HIS A 101 -18.02 -4.22 -9.82
N TRP A 102 -17.23 -4.58 -10.84
CA TRP A 102 -17.23 -5.92 -11.42
C TRP A 102 -16.89 -7.01 -10.39
N ALA A 103 -15.94 -6.74 -9.50
CA ALA A 103 -15.53 -7.69 -8.46
C ALA A 103 -16.63 -8.00 -7.43
N LYS A 104 -17.60 -7.09 -7.21
CA LYS A 104 -18.69 -7.28 -6.23
C LYS A 104 -19.51 -8.52 -6.59
N GLY A 105 -19.54 -9.49 -5.69
CA GLY A 105 -20.25 -10.76 -5.87
C GLY A 105 -19.58 -11.74 -6.84
N ARG A 106 -18.40 -11.39 -7.39
CA ARG A 106 -17.62 -12.23 -8.32
C ARG A 106 -16.27 -12.64 -7.76
N ALA A 107 -15.68 -11.82 -6.90
CA ALA A 107 -14.37 -12.04 -6.30
C ALA A 107 -14.37 -11.75 -4.80
N ARG A 108 -13.45 -12.39 -4.06
CA ARG A 108 -13.16 -12.05 -2.67
C ARG A 108 -12.03 -11.02 -2.61
N HIS A 109 -12.11 -10.03 -1.74
CA HIS A 109 -10.97 -9.14 -1.52
C HIS A 109 -9.79 -9.92 -0.93
N ALA A 110 -8.60 -9.71 -1.48
CA ALA A 110 -7.37 -10.30 -0.97
C ALA A 110 -6.93 -9.68 0.36
N SER A 111 -7.25 -8.40 0.57
CA SER A 111 -6.99 -7.68 1.81
C SER A 111 -8.14 -7.83 2.81
N ALA A 112 -7.79 -8.07 4.07
CA ALA A 112 -8.76 -8.10 5.15
C ALA A 112 -9.09 -6.67 5.57
N LYS A 113 -10.21 -6.11 5.07
CA LYS A 113 -10.79 -4.93 5.71
C LYS A 113 -11.21 -5.37 7.11
N GLU A 114 -10.50 -4.91 8.15
CA GLU A 114 -10.84 -5.16 9.55
C GLU A 114 -12.34 -4.90 9.75
N THR A 115 -13.12 -5.97 9.86
CA THR A 115 -14.50 -5.85 10.30
C THR A 115 -14.42 -5.64 11.81
N PRO A 116 -14.86 -4.49 12.36
CA PRO A 116 -14.83 -4.31 13.80
C PRO A 116 -15.64 -5.43 14.43
N SER A 117 -14.97 -6.26 15.22
CA SER A 117 -15.58 -7.34 15.97
C SER A 117 -16.66 -6.73 16.87
N ARG A 118 -17.94 -6.92 16.53
CA ARG A 118 -19.05 -6.64 17.44
C ARG A 118 -19.01 -7.69 18.55
N ARG A 119 -18.15 -7.48 19.55
CA ARG A 119 -18.18 -8.25 20.80
C ARG A 119 -19.33 -7.69 21.65
N GLY A 120 -20.54 -8.15 21.35
CA GLY A 120 -21.75 -7.89 22.13
C GLY A 120 -21.77 -8.74 23.39
N ARG A 121 -21.70 -8.03 24.53
CA ARG A 121 -22.09 -8.35 25.91
C ARG A 121 -22.92 -9.63 26.13
N ASN A 122 -22.50 -10.43 27.11
CA ASN A 122 -23.37 -10.90 28.20
C ASN A 122 -22.51 -11.11 29.46
N LEU A 123 -22.60 -10.16 30.39
CA LEU A 123 -22.28 -10.40 31.80
C LEU A 123 -23.64 -10.70 32.44
N ASP A 124 -23.96 -11.98 32.59
CA ASP A 124 -25.03 -12.38 33.50
C ASP A 124 -24.47 -12.25 34.93
N LEU A 125 -25.05 -11.31 35.66
CA LEU A 125 -24.96 -11.22 37.11
C LEU A 125 -26.14 -12.01 37.68
N SER A 126 -25.84 -13.07 38.41
CA SER A 126 -26.73 -13.69 39.39
C SER A 126 -25.91 -14.37 40.46
#